data_AF-A0A399CZK2-F1
#
_entry.id   AF-A0A399CZK2-F1
#
_cell.length_a   1.000
_cell.length_b   1.000
_cell.length_c   1.000
_cell.angle_alpha   90.00
_cell.angle_beta   90.00
_cell.angle_gamma   90.00
#
_symmetry.space_group_name_H-M   'P 1'
#
loop_
_entity.id
_entity.type
_entity.pdbx_description
1 polymer ?
#
loop_
_entity_poly.entity_id
_entity_poly.type
_entity_poly.pdbx_seq_one_letter_code
_entity_poly.pdbx_strand_id
1 'polypeptide(L)'
;MKRRTFFKNTTVISTFTVLSPSIAFGTKINSAVRVGIIGCGNRGTAVITSMAKHTNTHIFAMADLFRDRLEFSQKRLDEQNRSKGLPGIEQSSTYVGFKAYEQLLSNNQVDAVLISSPAYTHPDFLLAAARAGKHVYCEKPVAPDVAGCKRVQRVGDDYDGKISIAIGFQIRHASPYVEMVKRIQRGDIGDLISGELHYFSLGIPIIKKEGISEDEARIRNHFHFRALSGGILLDQGIHMLDVFNWVLKSNPQSAMGIGGVKGAPDFGDAWSNFQVLYRYPGNINVSMHSTQAGPQFGDVCARFIGTEGIAEAHYTGGVFIEGRNKWDSGIQRCENVLPDEKQRQAGVFLSSLSDADANKEIAFIESIESGNYLNEAKQGATSTLSAIVGRNAAISGESLNWDEVYASNEKLETGLDLSQFKK
;
A
#
# COMPACT_ATOMS: atom_id res chain seq x y z
N MET A 1 -29.59 -36.07 74.05
CA MET A 1 -29.16 -37.26 73.29
C MET A 1 -28.88 -36.85 71.84
N LYS A 2 -27.68 -37.22 71.34
CA LYS A 2 -27.26 -37.45 69.93
C LYS A 2 -27.42 -36.34 68.85
N ARG A 3 -26.23 -35.82 68.49
CA ARG A 3 -25.68 -35.31 67.20
C ARG A 3 -26.36 -35.75 65.88
N ARG A 4 -26.46 -34.81 64.91
CA ARG A 4 -25.86 -34.79 63.53
C ARG A 4 -26.50 -33.64 62.69
N THR A 5 -25.81 -32.54 62.36
CA THR A 5 -25.13 -32.20 61.06
C THR A 5 -25.98 -32.47 59.81
N PHE A 6 -26.13 -31.64 58.77
CA PHE A 6 -25.32 -30.57 58.15
C PHE A 6 -26.23 -29.75 57.16
N PHE A 7 -25.67 -29.12 56.14
CA PHE A 7 -25.76 -27.72 55.68
C PHE A 7 -27.00 -27.01 55.10
N LYS A 8 -26.88 -25.67 55.21
CA LYS A 8 -27.54 -24.56 54.51
C LYS A 8 -27.50 -24.73 52.98
N ASN A 9 -28.66 -24.57 52.34
CA ASN A 9 -28.78 -24.22 50.93
C ASN A 9 -29.40 -22.82 50.82
N THR A 10 -28.61 -21.84 50.41
CA THR A 10 -29.12 -20.57 49.89
C THR A 10 -28.47 -20.36 48.53
N THR A 11 -29.22 -20.69 47.49
CA THR A 11 -28.83 -20.54 46.09
C THR A 11 -28.81 -19.05 45.76
N VAL A 12 -27.61 -18.46 45.63
CA VAL A 12 -27.43 -17.12 45.06
C VAL A 12 -27.25 -17.30 43.56
N ILE A 13 -28.24 -16.86 42.79
CA ILE A 13 -28.14 -16.73 41.33
C ILE A 13 -27.29 -15.49 41.07
N SER A 14 -26.03 -15.67 40.69
CA SER A 14 -25.16 -14.63 40.16
C SER A 14 -25.45 -14.45 38.68
N THR A 15 -26.25 -13.44 38.34
CA THR A 15 -26.46 -13.00 36.97
C THR A 15 -25.15 -12.40 36.44
N PHE A 16 -24.40 -13.18 35.67
CA PHE A 16 -23.30 -12.65 34.87
C PHE A 16 -23.89 -11.81 33.73
N THR A 17 -23.95 -10.50 33.89
CA THR A 17 -24.11 -9.58 32.77
C THR A 17 -22.84 -9.62 31.92
N VAL A 18 -22.90 -10.32 30.80
CA VAL A 18 -21.93 -10.16 29.70
C VAL A 18 -22.21 -8.80 29.08
N LEU A 19 -21.41 -7.80 29.43
CA LEU A 19 -21.42 -6.50 28.76
C LEU A 19 -20.77 -6.67 27.38
N SER A 20 -21.48 -6.26 26.32
CA SER A 20 -20.89 -6.14 24.99
C SER A 20 -19.81 -5.04 25.01
N PRO A 21 -18.70 -5.15 24.25
CA PRO A 21 -17.62 -4.16 24.24
C PRO A 21 -18.01 -2.75 23.76
N SER A 22 -19.26 -2.54 23.35
CA SER A 22 -19.73 -1.35 22.64
C SER A 22 -20.09 -0.14 23.51
N ILE A 23 -19.90 -0.19 24.84
CA ILE A 23 -20.24 0.94 25.72
C ILE A 23 -19.07 1.25 26.66
N ALA A 24 -17.98 1.78 26.09
CA ALA A 24 -16.97 2.53 26.85
C ALA A 24 -16.20 3.52 25.96
N PHE A 25 -16.88 4.22 25.05
CA PHE A 25 -16.28 5.38 24.37
C PHE A 25 -16.76 6.67 25.06
N GLY A 26 -16.08 7.02 26.15
CA GLY A 26 -16.06 8.40 26.64
C GLY A 26 -15.46 9.33 25.58
N THR A 27 -15.75 10.64 25.69
CA THR A 27 -15.25 11.79 24.87
C THR A 27 -14.37 11.46 23.66
N LYS A 28 -14.64 12.02 22.46
CA LYS A 28 -13.91 11.79 21.18
C LYS A 28 -12.38 11.55 21.22
N ILE A 29 -11.67 12.04 22.24
CA ILE A 29 -10.25 11.79 22.52
C ILE A 29 -9.98 10.33 22.98
N ASN A 30 -10.84 9.73 23.80
CA ASN A 30 -10.72 8.34 24.29
C ASN A 30 -11.16 7.29 23.24
N SER A 31 -11.63 7.71 22.07
CA SER A 31 -12.08 6.84 20.98
C SER A 31 -11.19 6.84 19.75
N ALA A 32 -10.03 7.51 19.79
CA ALA A 32 -9.11 7.55 18.65
C ALA A 32 -8.42 6.20 18.44
N VAL A 33 -8.31 5.76 17.18
CA VAL A 33 -7.56 4.55 16.81
C VAL A 33 -6.07 4.80 17.02
N ARG A 34 -5.42 4.00 17.86
CA ARG A 34 -3.98 4.14 18.17
C ARG A 34 -3.17 3.41 17.12
N VAL A 35 -2.51 4.17 16.25
CA VAL A 35 -1.79 3.63 15.09
C VAL A 35 -0.28 3.68 15.35
N GLY A 36 0.39 2.54 15.14
CA GLY A 36 1.84 2.45 15.10
C GLY A 36 2.39 2.56 13.68
N ILE A 37 3.56 3.17 13.50
CA ILE A 37 4.29 3.19 12.21
C ILE A 37 5.50 2.25 12.25
N ILE A 38 5.59 1.35 11.27
CA ILE A 38 6.75 0.50 11.01
C ILE A 38 7.38 0.96 9.69
N GLY A 39 8.56 1.57 9.75
CA GLY A 39 9.20 2.24 8.62
C GLY A 39 8.91 3.75 8.61
N CYS A 40 9.76 4.50 9.30
CA CYS A 40 9.63 5.94 9.57
C CYS A 40 10.33 6.81 8.50
N GLY A 41 10.37 6.32 7.26
CA GLY A 41 10.88 7.07 6.11
C GLY A 41 9.90 8.14 5.61
N ASN A 42 10.23 8.75 4.47
CA ASN A 42 9.41 9.82 3.87
C ASN A 42 7.97 9.38 3.61
N ARG A 43 7.77 8.19 3.00
CA ARG A 43 6.44 7.68 2.65
C ARG A 43 5.60 7.38 3.89
N GLY A 44 6.13 6.60 4.82
CA GLY A 44 5.44 6.26 6.06
C GLY A 44 5.04 7.50 6.85
N THR A 45 5.97 8.45 7.02
CA THR A 45 5.70 9.73 7.69
C THR A 45 4.59 10.52 6.99
N ALA A 46 4.61 10.59 5.65
CA ALA A 46 3.60 11.30 4.88
C ALA A 46 2.21 10.67 5.03
N VAL A 47 2.11 9.35 4.86
CA VAL A 47 0.83 8.60 4.95
C VAL A 47 0.25 8.67 6.35
N ILE A 48 1.02 8.40 7.41
CA ILE A 48 0.46 8.45 8.77
C ILE A 48 0.11 9.87 9.21
N THR A 49 0.84 10.89 8.74
CA THR A 49 0.48 12.29 8.99
C THR A 49 -0.85 12.62 8.31
N SER A 50 -1.03 12.21 7.06
CA SER A 50 -2.27 12.41 6.30
C SER A 50 -3.44 11.66 6.94
N MET A 51 -3.22 10.40 7.32
CA MET A 51 -4.22 9.57 8.01
C MET A 51 -4.66 10.25 9.31
N ALA A 52 -3.68 10.67 10.12
CA ALA A 52 -3.92 11.41 11.34
C ALA A 52 -4.46 12.82 11.11
N LYS A 53 -4.48 13.37 9.89
CA LYS A 53 -5.14 14.63 9.57
C LYS A 53 -6.62 14.40 9.25
N HIS A 54 -6.91 13.38 8.44
CA HIS A 54 -8.24 13.14 7.89
C HIS A 54 -9.15 12.26 8.76
N THR A 55 -8.62 11.58 9.79
CA THR A 55 -9.38 10.62 10.61
C THR A 55 -9.22 10.84 12.12
N ASN A 56 -9.97 10.11 12.95
CA ASN A 56 -9.79 10.10 14.41
C ASN A 56 -8.65 9.15 14.84
N THR A 57 -7.42 9.50 14.48
CA THR A 57 -6.23 8.66 14.71
C THR A 57 -5.26 9.31 15.70
N HIS A 58 -4.74 8.51 16.63
CA HIS A 58 -3.61 8.86 17.49
C HIS A 58 -2.35 8.13 17.00
N ILE A 59 -1.32 8.87 16.59
CA ILE A 59 -0.04 8.28 16.23
C ILE A 59 0.67 7.87 17.53
N PHE A 60 0.63 6.58 17.85
CA PHE A 60 0.90 6.10 19.21
C PHE A 60 2.31 5.55 19.41
N ALA A 61 2.83 4.85 18.39
CA ALA A 61 4.11 4.16 18.48
C ALA A 61 4.87 4.25 17.16
N MET A 62 6.19 4.12 17.22
CA MET A 62 7.04 4.12 16.03
C MET A 62 8.15 3.07 16.12
N ALA A 63 8.42 2.42 15.00
CA ALA A 63 9.45 1.42 14.83
C ALA A 63 10.22 1.66 13.54
N ASP A 64 11.54 1.62 13.62
CA ASP A 64 12.43 1.65 12.46
C ASP A 64 13.71 0.87 12.73
N LEU A 65 14.36 0.40 11.66
CA LEU A 65 15.68 -0.20 11.76
C LEU A 65 16.72 0.83 12.20
N PHE A 66 16.56 2.09 11.77
CA PHE A 66 17.54 3.15 11.95
C PHE A 66 17.03 4.28 12.85
N ARG A 67 17.84 4.63 13.87
CA ARG A 67 17.53 5.71 14.82
C ARG A 67 17.30 7.06 14.15
N ASP A 68 18.09 7.40 13.12
CA ASP A 68 17.96 8.69 12.41
C ASP A 68 16.60 8.84 11.72
N ARG A 69 15.92 7.73 11.35
CA ARG A 69 14.57 7.79 10.75
C ARG A 69 13.48 8.07 11.79
N LEU A 70 13.66 7.54 13.00
CA LEU A 70 12.79 7.85 14.13
C LEU A 70 12.90 9.35 14.46
N GLU A 71 14.12 9.84 14.65
CA GLU A 71 14.39 11.25 14.96
C GLU A 71 13.90 12.21 13.86
N PHE A 72 14.10 11.84 12.59
CA PHE A 72 13.62 12.60 11.44
C PHE A 72 12.10 12.81 11.45
N SER A 73 11.34 11.76 11.78
CA SER A 73 9.87 11.78 11.68
C SER A 73 9.20 12.26 12.96
N GLN A 74 9.76 11.97 14.13
CA GLN A 74 9.10 12.16 15.44
C GLN A 74 8.57 13.58 15.63
N LYS A 75 9.38 14.61 15.31
CA LYS A 75 8.94 16.01 15.46
C LYS A 75 7.62 16.30 14.72
N ARG A 76 7.53 15.86 13.46
CA ARG A 76 6.33 16.07 12.62
C ARG A 76 5.14 15.27 13.13
N LEU A 77 5.36 14.03 13.58
CA LEU A 77 4.30 13.17 14.10
C LEU A 77 3.74 13.71 15.42
N ASP A 78 4.62 14.19 16.30
CA ASP A 78 4.24 14.86 17.54
C ASP A 78 3.46 16.14 17.30
N GLU A 79 3.90 16.98 16.36
CA GLU A 79 3.18 18.19 15.94
C GLU A 79 1.77 17.85 15.43
N GLN A 80 1.65 16.78 14.64
CA GLN A 80 0.36 16.31 14.15
C GLN A 80 -0.56 15.84 15.30
N ASN A 81 -0.05 15.07 16.26
CA ASN A 81 -0.82 14.67 17.45
C ASN A 81 -1.27 15.89 18.27
N ARG A 82 -0.34 16.82 18.56
CA ARG A 82 -0.64 18.04 19.32
C ARG A 82 -1.69 18.91 18.64
N SER A 83 -1.68 18.97 17.30
CA SER A 83 -2.71 19.69 16.53
C SER A 83 -4.13 19.15 16.76
N LYS A 84 -4.25 17.89 17.21
CA LYS A 84 -5.50 17.22 17.56
C LYS A 84 -5.76 17.14 19.07
N GLY A 85 -4.93 17.79 19.89
CA GLY A 85 -5.02 17.69 21.34
C GLY A 85 -4.63 16.31 21.90
N LEU A 86 -3.89 15.51 21.11
CA LEU A 86 -3.37 14.20 21.50
C LEU A 86 -1.90 14.32 21.95
N PRO A 87 -1.45 13.45 22.87
CA PRO A 87 -0.05 13.45 23.31
C PRO A 87 0.89 13.03 22.19
N GLY A 88 2.15 13.51 22.28
CA GLY A 88 3.22 13.05 21.41
C GLY A 88 3.56 11.56 21.64
N ILE A 89 4.46 11.03 20.80
CA ILE A 89 4.90 9.64 20.90
C ILE A 89 5.88 9.51 22.07
N GLU A 90 5.51 8.69 23.05
CA GLU A 90 6.34 8.42 24.23
C GLU A 90 7.60 7.63 23.87
N GLN A 91 8.70 7.89 24.58
CA GLN A 91 9.97 7.18 24.36
C GLN A 91 9.86 5.66 24.58
N SER A 92 8.95 5.22 25.47
CA SER A 92 8.63 3.82 25.72
C SER A 92 7.88 3.13 24.56
N SER A 93 7.33 3.93 23.64
CA SER A 93 6.63 3.51 22.42
C SER A 93 7.45 3.76 21.15
N THR A 94 8.76 4.03 21.31
CA THR A 94 9.72 4.24 20.22
C THR A 94 10.74 3.10 20.20
N TYR A 95 10.72 2.29 19.15
CA TYR A 95 11.49 1.05 19.03
C TYR A 95 12.50 1.14 17.87
N VAL A 96 13.75 0.72 18.11
CA VAL A 96 14.85 0.78 17.13
C VAL A 96 15.55 -0.56 16.97
N GLY A 97 16.00 -0.85 15.75
CA GLY A 97 16.79 -2.03 15.39
C GLY A 97 15.97 -3.16 14.79
N PHE A 98 16.61 -4.30 14.53
CA PHE A 98 15.99 -5.36 13.72
C PHE A 98 14.72 -6.00 14.34
N LYS A 99 14.55 -5.92 15.68
CA LYS A 99 13.35 -6.37 16.40
C LYS A 99 12.35 -5.26 16.73
N ALA A 100 12.56 -4.04 16.21
CA ALA A 100 11.71 -2.90 16.53
C ALA A 100 10.24 -3.15 16.19
N TYR A 101 9.98 -3.77 15.03
CA TYR A 101 8.61 -4.09 14.60
C TYR A 101 7.93 -5.08 15.55
N GLU A 102 8.62 -6.14 15.99
CA GLU A 102 8.08 -7.11 16.97
C GLU A 102 7.76 -6.43 18.31
N GLN A 103 8.64 -5.53 18.77
CA GLN A 103 8.43 -4.77 20.00
C GLN A 103 7.20 -3.87 19.89
N LEU A 104 7.03 -3.16 18.78
CA LEU A 104 5.83 -2.36 18.52
C LEU A 104 4.57 -3.23 18.48
N LEU A 105 4.60 -4.36 17.79
CA LEU A 105 3.45 -5.26 17.66
C LEU A 105 3.06 -5.91 19.00
N SER A 106 4.03 -6.09 19.91
CA SER A 106 3.78 -6.58 21.27
C SER A 106 3.11 -5.54 22.19
N ASN A 107 3.08 -4.27 21.78
CA ASN A 107 2.42 -3.22 22.55
C ASN A 107 0.90 -3.37 22.47
N ASN A 108 0.26 -3.68 23.60
CA ASN A 108 -1.19 -3.89 23.69
C ASN A 108 -2.01 -2.60 23.57
N GLN A 109 -1.37 -1.44 23.58
CA GLN A 109 -2.00 -0.14 23.36
C GLN A 109 -2.03 0.27 21.89
N VAL A 110 -1.41 -0.49 20.98
CA VAL A 110 -1.51 -0.25 19.53
C VAL A 110 -2.71 -1.02 18.98
N ASP A 111 -3.61 -0.36 18.27
CA ASP A 111 -4.81 -0.97 17.67
C ASP A 111 -4.55 -1.37 16.21
N ALA A 112 -3.81 -0.54 15.48
CA ALA A 112 -3.49 -0.72 14.07
C ALA A 112 -2.05 -0.34 13.74
N VAL A 113 -1.52 -0.80 12.60
CA VAL A 113 -0.18 -0.44 12.13
C VAL A 113 -0.16 -0.01 10.66
N LEU A 114 0.63 1.01 10.37
CA LEU A 114 1.11 1.34 9.04
C LEU A 114 2.46 0.67 8.80
N ILE A 115 2.54 -0.21 7.80
CA ILE A 115 3.79 -0.80 7.31
C ILE A 115 4.22 -0.03 6.07
N SER A 116 5.34 0.68 6.16
CA SER A 116 5.98 1.44 5.08
C SER A 116 7.51 1.23 5.03
N SER A 117 7.95 0.02 5.40
CA SER A 117 9.33 -0.45 5.26
C SER A 117 9.63 -0.87 3.80
N PRO A 118 10.85 -1.29 3.45
CA PRO A 118 11.12 -1.84 2.12
C PRO A 118 10.31 -3.11 1.82
N ALA A 119 9.90 -3.31 0.57
CA ALA A 119 8.92 -4.32 0.17
C ALA A 119 9.26 -5.76 0.57
N TYR A 120 10.54 -6.14 0.63
CA TYR A 120 10.95 -7.48 1.07
C TYR A 120 10.49 -7.85 2.49
N THR A 121 10.23 -6.85 3.33
CA THR A 121 9.77 -7.04 4.72
C THR A 121 8.27 -7.18 4.83
N HIS A 122 7.50 -6.71 3.84
CA HIS A 122 6.05 -6.59 3.92
C HIS A 122 5.34 -7.91 4.24
N PRO A 123 5.66 -9.07 3.61
CA PRO A 123 4.95 -10.31 3.92
C PRO A 123 5.11 -10.75 5.38
N ASP A 124 6.30 -10.57 5.94
CA ASP A 124 6.62 -11.02 7.28
C ASP A 124 6.06 -10.06 8.32
N PHE A 125 6.14 -8.75 8.07
CA PHE A 125 5.58 -7.73 8.96
C PHE A 125 4.04 -7.77 8.95
N LEU A 126 3.42 -7.97 7.79
CA LEU A 126 1.97 -8.14 7.65
C LEU A 126 1.49 -9.36 8.44
N LEU A 127 2.14 -10.51 8.26
CA LEU A 127 1.80 -11.74 8.99
C LEU A 127 1.99 -11.57 10.51
N ALA A 128 3.08 -10.95 10.94
CA ALA A 128 3.34 -10.69 12.35
C ALA A 128 2.29 -9.77 12.96
N ALA A 129 1.89 -8.71 12.25
CA ALA A 129 0.85 -7.78 12.69
C ALA A 129 -0.53 -8.46 12.78
N ALA A 130 -0.87 -9.26 11.77
CA ALA A 130 -2.11 -10.04 11.76
C ALA A 130 -2.17 -11.04 12.93
N ARG A 131 -1.07 -11.76 13.19
CA ARG A 131 -0.95 -12.67 14.36
C ARG A 131 -1.09 -11.95 15.69
N ALA A 132 -0.62 -10.71 15.77
CA ALA A 132 -0.77 -9.87 16.96
C ALA A 132 -2.16 -9.24 17.08
N GLY A 133 -3.09 -9.54 16.15
CA GLY A 133 -4.45 -9.02 16.14
C GLY A 133 -4.55 -7.52 15.83
N LYS A 134 -3.54 -6.96 15.15
CA LYS A 134 -3.53 -5.54 14.77
C LYS A 134 -4.19 -5.37 13.39
N HIS A 135 -4.98 -4.32 13.21
CA HIS A 135 -5.39 -3.90 11.86
C HIS A 135 -4.15 -3.40 11.09
N VAL A 136 -4.10 -3.62 9.78
CA VAL A 136 -2.90 -3.34 8.99
C VAL A 136 -3.21 -2.53 7.75
N TYR A 137 -2.53 -1.40 7.62
CA TYR A 137 -2.32 -0.73 6.34
C TYR A 137 -0.90 -1.05 5.88
N CYS A 138 -0.73 -1.71 4.74
CA CYS A 138 0.58 -2.06 4.19
C CYS A 138 0.81 -1.36 2.86
N GLU A 139 1.92 -0.63 2.72
CA GLU A 139 2.30 -0.05 1.43
C GLU A 139 2.54 -1.11 0.36
N LYS A 140 2.41 -0.67 -0.90
CA LYS A 140 2.70 -1.48 -2.08
C LYS A 140 4.16 -1.31 -2.53
N PRO A 141 4.74 -2.28 -3.25
CA PRO A 141 4.21 -3.61 -3.55
C PRO A 141 4.18 -4.50 -2.30
N VAL A 142 3.32 -5.53 -2.25
CA VAL A 142 3.19 -6.35 -1.03
C VAL A 142 4.35 -7.35 -0.85
N ALA A 143 5.13 -7.58 -1.90
CA ALA A 143 6.35 -8.38 -1.90
C ALA A 143 7.18 -8.10 -3.17
N PRO A 144 8.48 -8.38 -3.18
CA PRO A 144 9.29 -8.35 -4.40
C PRO A 144 9.23 -9.68 -5.19
N ASP A 145 8.64 -10.75 -4.63
CA ASP A 145 8.70 -12.10 -5.19
C ASP A 145 7.38 -12.89 -5.09
N VAL A 146 7.31 -14.03 -5.78
CA VAL A 146 6.11 -14.87 -5.89
C VAL A 146 5.79 -15.49 -4.53
N ALA A 147 6.80 -16.01 -3.83
CA ALA A 147 6.63 -16.64 -2.53
C ALA A 147 6.01 -15.67 -1.51
N GLY A 148 6.47 -14.42 -1.46
CA GLY A 148 5.93 -13.35 -0.62
C GLY A 148 4.49 -12.99 -0.97
N CYS A 149 4.17 -12.86 -2.26
CA CYS A 149 2.79 -12.61 -2.70
C CYS A 149 1.84 -13.73 -2.24
N LYS A 150 2.25 -15.00 -2.34
CA LYS A 150 1.47 -16.13 -1.83
C LYS A 150 1.29 -16.09 -0.31
N ARG A 151 2.32 -15.69 0.44
CA ARG A 151 2.19 -15.50 1.91
C ARG A 151 1.16 -14.41 2.22
N VAL A 152 1.18 -13.29 1.50
CA VAL A 152 0.20 -12.21 1.66
C VAL A 152 -1.22 -12.68 1.32
N GLN A 153 -1.40 -13.45 0.24
CA GLN A 153 -2.71 -14.06 -0.08
C GLN A 153 -3.23 -14.93 1.07
N ARG A 154 -2.36 -15.79 1.63
CA ARG A 154 -2.72 -16.63 2.79
C ARG A 154 -3.08 -15.82 4.02
N VAL A 155 -2.38 -14.71 4.28
CA VAL A 155 -2.77 -13.80 5.37
C VAL A 155 -4.16 -13.23 5.12
N GLY A 156 -4.47 -12.84 3.88
CA GLY A 156 -5.82 -12.43 3.49
C GLY A 156 -6.87 -13.48 3.80
N ASP A 157 -6.63 -14.73 3.40
CA ASP A 157 -7.57 -15.83 3.62
C ASP A 157 -7.71 -16.19 5.12
N ASP A 158 -6.59 -16.27 5.85
CA ASP A 158 -6.57 -16.69 7.27
C ASP A 158 -7.18 -15.65 8.22
N TYR A 159 -7.17 -14.37 7.85
CA TYR A 159 -7.59 -13.25 8.70
C TYR A 159 -8.82 -12.50 8.16
N ASP A 160 -9.51 -13.07 7.16
CA ASP A 160 -10.74 -12.50 6.63
C ASP A 160 -11.79 -12.29 7.72
N GLY A 161 -12.36 -11.09 7.77
CA GLY A 161 -13.33 -10.68 8.79
C GLY A 161 -12.80 -10.62 10.24
N LYS A 162 -11.49 -10.82 10.48
CA LYS A 162 -10.89 -10.77 11.84
C LYS A 162 -10.19 -9.44 12.12
N ILE A 163 -9.52 -8.91 11.12
CA ILE A 163 -8.82 -7.62 11.15
C ILE A 163 -9.08 -6.91 9.82
N SER A 164 -8.82 -5.61 9.79
CA SER A 164 -8.85 -4.84 8.55
C SER A 164 -7.47 -4.87 7.92
N ILE A 165 -7.40 -5.24 6.65
CA ILE A 165 -6.17 -5.27 5.85
C ILE A 165 -6.37 -4.38 4.62
N ALA A 166 -5.69 -3.24 4.60
CA ALA A 166 -5.63 -2.33 3.47
C ALA A 166 -4.24 -2.37 2.82
N ILE A 167 -4.19 -2.28 1.49
CA ILE A 167 -2.95 -2.23 0.71
C ILE A 167 -2.83 -0.86 0.02
N GLY A 168 -1.62 -0.31 -0.05
CA GLY A 168 -1.32 1.05 -0.52
C GLY A 168 -1.58 1.36 -2.01
N PHE A 169 -2.59 0.78 -2.65
CA PHE A 169 -3.05 1.14 -4.00
C PHE A 169 -4.03 2.32 -3.95
N GLN A 170 -3.52 3.51 -3.65
CA GLN A 170 -4.37 4.67 -3.32
C GLN A 170 -5.41 5.02 -4.39
N ILE A 171 -5.09 4.85 -5.68
CA ILE A 171 -5.93 5.26 -6.80
C ILE A 171 -7.28 4.54 -6.85
N ARG A 172 -7.41 3.38 -6.20
CA ARG A 172 -8.71 2.71 -6.04
C ARG A 172 -9.74 3.53 -5.25
N HIS A 173 -9.28 4.52 -4.48
CA HIS A 173 -10.12 5.45 -3.72
C HIS A 173 -10.23 6.84 -4.38
N ALA A 174 -9.65 7.04 -5.56
CA ALA A 174 -9.85 8.28 -6.33
C ALA A 174 -11.25 8.23 -6.98
N SER A 175 -12.14 9.12 -6.56
CA SER A 175 -13.50 9.25 -7.10
C SER A 175 -13.56 9.30 -8.64
N PRO A 176 -12.66 10.03 -9.34
CA PRO A 176 -12.57 10.01 -10.80
C PRO A 176 -12.29 8.62 -11.39
N TYR A 177 -11.35 7.87 -10.82
CA TYR A 177 -11.03 6.53 -11.29
C TYR A 177 -12.17 5.56 -10.98
N VAL A 178 -12.76 5.65 -9.79
CA VAL A 178 -13.94 4.84 -9.40
C VAL A 178 -15.07 5.03 -10.41
N GLU A 179 -15.38 6.27 -10.79
CA GLU A 179 -16.43 6.54 -11.77
C GLU A 179 -16.05 6.07 -13.18
N MET A 180 -14.80 6.28 -13.61
CA MET A 180 -14.32 5.75 -14.89
C MET A 180 -14.45 4.24 -14.96
N VAL A 181 -14.02 3.51 -13.93
CA VAL A 181 -14.12 2.04 -13.89
C VAL A 181 -15.58 1.59 -13.97
N LYS A 182 -16.50 2.23 -13.24
CA LYS A 182 -17.94 1.93 -13.33
C LYS A 182 -18.47 2.12 -14.75
N ARG A 183 -18.07 3.19 -15.43
CA ARG A 183 -18.48 3.51 -16.80
C ARG A 183 -17.94 2.52 -17.82
N ILE A 184 -16.66 2.17 -17.74
CA ILE A 184 -16.08 1.15 -18.61
C ILE A 184 -16.81 -0.18 -18.40
N GLN A 185 -17.03 -0.60 -17.16
CA GLN A 185 -17.73 -1.86 -16.84
C GLN A 185 -19.21 -1.85 -17.22
N ARG A 186 -19.83 -0.67 -17.34
CA ARG A 186 -21.19 -0.49 -17.88
C ARG A 186 -21.24 -0.62 -19.41
N GLY A 187 -20.10 -0.52 -20.09
CA GLY A 187 -20.00 -0.57 -21.54
C GLY A 187 -19.92 0.80 -22.22
N ASP A 188 -19.59 1.87 -21.50
CA ASP A 188 -19.56 3.24 -22.07
C ASP A 188 -18.56 3.39 -23.24
N ILE A 189 -17.53 2.54 -23.29
CA ILE A 189 -16.53 2.49 -24.37
C ILE A 189 -16.71 1.26 -25.30
N GLY A 190 -17.79 0.50 -25.15
CA GLY A 190 -17.98 -0.78 -25.84
C GLY A 190 -17.09 -1.89 -25.29
N ASP A 191 -16.78 -2.87 -26.14
CA ASP A 191 -15.88 -3.98 -25.79
C ASP A 191 -14.44 -3.50 -25.76
N LEU A 192 -13.69 -3.84 -24.71
CA LEU A 192 -12.28 -3.46 -24.59
C LEU A 192 -11.43 -4.24 -25.61
N ILE A 193 -10.64 -3.52 -26.41
CA ILE A 193 -9.78 -4.06 -27.47
C ILE A 193 -8.33 -4.16 -26.96
N SER A 194 -7.81 -3.08 -26.39
CA SER A 194 -6.43 -2.98 -25.93
C SER A 194 -6.26 -1.91 -24.85
N GLY A 195 -5.08 -1.89 -24.22
CA GLY A 195 -4.69 -0.87 -23.27
C GLY A 195 -3.27 -0.37 -23.49
N GLU A 196 -3.04 0.88 -23.10
CA GLU A 196 -1.71 1.48 -23.05
C GLU A 196 -1.49 2.08 -21.67
N LEU A 197 -0.43 1.63 -21.01
CA LEU A 197 -0.07 2.01 -19.65
C LEU A 197 1.33 2.60 -19.66
N HIS A 198 1.52 3.71 -18.96
CA HIS A 198 2.87 4.17 -18.68
C HIS A 198 3.03 4.77 -17.29
N TYR A 199 4.25 4.63 -16.77
CA TYR A 199 4.68 5.28 -15.54
C TYR A 199 6.11 5.79 -15.72
N PHE A 200 6.22 7.10 -15.89
CA PHE A 200 7.50 7.81 -15.97
C PHE A 200 7.73 8.58 -14.69
N SER A 201 8.94 8.43 -14.15
CA SER A 201 9.32 9.08 -12.90
C SER A 201 10.75 9.55 -12.92
N LEU A 202 11.03 10.50 -12.03
CA LEU A 202 12.36 10.98 -11.74
C LEU A 202 13.26 9.86 -11.23
N GLY A 203 14.54 9.92 -11.61
CA GLY A 203 15.58 9.05 -11.06
C GLY A 203 15.68 9.18 -9.54
N ILE A 204 15.86 8.05 -8.85
CA ILE A 204 16.07 8.04 -7.39
C ILE A 204 17.56 8.32 -7.13
N PRO A 205 17.89 9.38 -6.36
CA PRO A 205 19.27 9.65 -6.00
C PRO A 205 19.78 8.62 -4.99
N ILE A 206 21.05 8.23 -5.12
CA ILE A 206 21.71 7.39 -4.12
C ILE A 206 21.95 8.22 -2.86
N ILE A 207 21.46 7.72 -1.74
CA ILE A 207 21.79 8.20 -0.40
C ILE A 207 23.19 7.70 -0.05
N LYS A 208 24.19 8.59 -0.14
CA LYS A 208 25.55 8.33 0.29
C LYS A 208 25.72 8.73 1.75
N LYS A 209 26.16 7.79 2.59
CA LYS A 209 26.48 8.01 4.00
C LYS A 209 27.79 7.30 4.31
N GLU A 210 28.70 7.99 4.98
CA GLU A 210 29.99 7.43 5.37
C GLU A 210 29.87 6.64 6.67
N GLY A 211 30.75 5.66 6.86
CA GLY A 211 30.85 4.89 8.11
C GLY A 211 29.70 3.91 8.37
N ILE A 212 28.89 3.59 7.36
CA ILE A 212 27.81 2.58 7.46
C ILE A 212 28.22 1.28 6.78
N SER A 213 27.59 0.17 7.16
CA SER A 213 27.81 -1.12 6.52
C SER A 213 27.22 -1.17 5.11
N GLU A 214 27.64 -2.16 4.32
CA GLU A 214 27.07 -2.42 3.00
C GLU A 214 25.57 -2.70 3.08
N ASP A 215 25.13 -3.52 4.03
CA ASP A 215 23.71 -3.84 4.22
C ASP A 215 22.90 -2.60 4.59
N GLU A 216 23.44 -1.70 5.43
CA GLU A 216 22.78 -0.43 5.71
C GLU A 216 22.65 0.42 4.44
N ALA A 217 23.71 0.50 3.64
CA ALA A 217 23.71 1.23 2.38
C ALA A 217 22.67 0.65 1.41
N ARG A 218 22.56 -0.68 1.32
CA ARG A 218 21.58 -1.38 0.49
C ARG A 218 20.14 -1.13 0.95
N ILE A 219 19.86 -1.22 2.25
CA ILE A 219 18.51 -1.00 2.81
C ILE A 219 18.07 0.46 2.63
N ARG A 220 18.95 1.43 2.90
CA ARG A 220 18.66 2.86 2.70
C ARG A 220 18.37 3.20 1.24
N ASN A 221 18.92 2.42 0.32
CA ASN A 221 18.79 2.58 -1.13
C ASN A 221 18.03 1.41 -1.78
N HIS A 222 17.07 0.79 -1.06
CA HIS A 222 16.40 -0.45 -1.44
C HIS A 222 15.81 -0.46 -2.86
N PHE A 223 15.33 0.68 -3.37
CA PHE A 223 14.79 0.80 -4.74
C PHE A 223 15.77 0.36 -5.84
N HIS A 224 17.08 0.41 -5.56
CA HIS A 224 18.12 -0.01 -6.49
C HIS A 224 18.39 -1.52 -6.45
N PHE A 225 17.77 -2.26 -5.54
CA PHE A 225 17.97 -3.71 -5.39
C PHE A 225 16.67 -4.47 -5.64
N ARG A 226 16.68 -5.34 -6.65
CA ARG A 226 15.51 -6.13 -7.06
C ARG A 226 14.98 -6.97 -5.91
N ALA A 227 15.85 -7.59 -5.12
CA ALA A 227 15.45 -8.39 -3.97
C ALA A 227 14.84 -7.58 -2.81
N LEU A 228 15.09 -6.26 -2.74
CA LEU A 228 14.59 -5.42 -1.65
C LEU A 228 13.29 -4.67 -2.01
N SER A 229 13.12 -4.30 -3.28
CA SER A 229 12.02 -3.45 -3.75
C SER A 229 11.26 -4.01 -4.96
N GLY A 230 11.94 -4.78 -5.81
CA GLY A 230 11.38 -5.29 -7.08
C GLY A 230 11.69 -4.42 -8.30
N GLY A 231 12.21 -3.21 -8.11
CA GLY A 231 12.57 -2.26 -9.17
C GLY A 231 11.38 -1.49 -9.72
N ILE A 232 11.62 -0.61 -10.71
CA ILE A 232 10.65 0.41 -11.10
C ILE A 232 9.27 -0.14 -11.52
N LEU A 233 9.22 -1.32 -12.16
CA LEU A 233 7.96 -1.93 -12.58
C LEU A 233 7.10 -2.33 -11.37
N LEU A 234 7.70 -2.86 -10.30
CA LEU A 234 6.98 -3.25 -9.09
C LEU A 234 6.75 -2.06 -8.15
N ASP A 235 7.65 -1.08 -8.14
CA ASP A 235 7.54 0.08 -7.26
C ASP A 235 6.57 1.13 -7.78
N GLN A 236 6.53 1.35 -9.09
CA GLN A 236 5.73 2.42 -9.70
C GLN A 236 4.80 1.90 -10.79
N GLY A 237 5.33 1.13 -11.75
CA GLY A 237 4.54 0.62 -12.87
C GLY A 237 3.31 -0.19 -12.45
N ILE A 238 3.41 -0.86 -11.30
CA ILE A 238 2.35 -1.65 -10.66
C ILE A 238 1.04 -0.88 -10.49
N HIS A 239 1.09 0.45 -10.33
CA HIS A 239 -0.11 1.26 -10.15
C HIS A 239 -1.03 1.18 -11.36
N MET A 240 -0.47 1.27 -12.57
CA MET A 240 -1.28 1.21 -13.80
C MET A 240 -1.73 -0.22 -14.11
N LEU A 241 -0.90 -1.22 -13.76
CA LEU A 241 -1.30 -2.63 -13.82
C LEU A 241 -2.47 -2.91 -12.87
N ASP A 242 -2.46 -2.35 -11.67
CA ASP A 242 -3.55 -2.47 -10.69
C ASP A 242 -4.87 -1.87 -11.21
N VAL A 243 -4.82 -0.66 -11.81
CA VAL A 243 -5.99 -0.03 -12.43
C VAL A 243 -6.51 -0.88 -13.59
N PHE A 244 -5.63 -1.43 -14.44
CA PHE A 244 -6.06 -2.27 -15.55
C PHE A 244 -6.70 -3.59 -15.08
N ASN A 245 -6.09 -4.25 -14.08
CA ASN A 245 -6.66 -5.41 -13.41
C ASN A 245 -8.04 -5.11 -12.81
N TRP A 246 -8.22 -3.91 -12.24
CA TRP A 246 -9.48 -3.48 -11.66
C TRP A 246 -10.58 -3.30 -12.70
N VAL A 247 -10.26 -2.66 -13.83
CA VAL A 247 -11.20 -2.48 -14.94
C VAL A 247 -11.67 -3.82 -15.47
N LEU A 248 -10.74 -4.75 -15.74
CA LEU A 248 -11.06 -6.06 -16.28
C LEU A 248 -11.58 -7.08 -15.26
N LYS A 249 -11.44 -6.81 -13.96
CA LYS A 249 -11.68 -7.78 -12.89
C LYS A 249 -10.92 -9.10 -13.13
N SER A 250 -9.70 -8.99 -13.65
CA SER A 250 -8.85 -10.12 -14.03
C SER A 250 -7.38 -9.76 -13.89
N ASN A 251 -6.53 -10.78 -13.93
CA ASN A 251 -5.07 -10.66 -14.09
C ASN A 251 -4.65 -11.01 -15.53
N PRO A 252 -3.40 -10.69 -15.93
CA PRO A 252 -2.86 -11.15 -17.20
C PRO A 252 -2.71 -12.68 -17.24
N GLN A 253 -2.81 -13.25 -18.44
CA GLN A 253 -2.53 -14.67 -18.72
C GLN A 253 -1.07 -14.91 -19.05
N SER A 254 -0.42 -13.96 -19.73
CA SER A 254 1.02 -14.01 -20.03
C SER A 254 1.61 -12.61 -20.23
N ALA A 255 2.94 -12.54 -20.20
CA ALA A 255 3.69 -11.33 -20.55
C ALA A 255 4.95 -11.65 -21.36
N MET A 256 5.46 -10.65 -22.08
CA MET A 256 6.80 -10.64 -22.67
C MET A 256 7.32 -9.20 -22.70
N GLY A 257 8.63 -8.99 -22.62
CA GLY A 257 9.16 -7.63 -22.60
C GLY A 257 10.66 -7.53 -22.71
N ILE A 258 11.14 -6.30 -22.61
CA ILE A 258 12.55 -5.93 -22.57
C ILE A 258 12.75 -4.77 -21.58
N GLY A 259 14.00 -4.47 -21.25
CA GLY A 259 14.34 -3.36 -20.36
C GLY A 259 15.83 -3.31 -20.08
N GLY A 260 16.21 -2.60 -19.01
CA GLY A 260 17.58 -2.61 -18.54
C GLY A 260 17.92 -1.54 -17.52
N VAL A 261 19.22 -1.36 -17.31
CA VAL A 261 19.81 -0.41 -16.34
C VAL A 261 20.32 0.88 -16.99
N LYS A 262 20.13 1.08 -18.30
CA LYS A 262 20.64 2.27 -18.99
C LYS A 262 20.03 3.54 -18.37
N GLY A 263 20.89 4.46 -17.96
CA GLY A 263 20.50 5.70 -17.26
C GLY A 263 20.29 5.53 -15.75
N ALA A 264 20.40 4.31 -15.21
CA ALA A 264 20.46 4.08 -13.77
C ALA A 264 21.83 4.45 -13.20
N PRO A 265 21.93 4.78 -11.91
CA PRO A 265 23.21 4.83 -11.20
C PRO A 265 23.92 3.46 -11.24
N ASP A 266 25.25 3.47 -11.22
CA ASP A 266 26.07 2.26 -11.05
C ASP A 266 26.04 1.78 -9.60
N PHE A 267 24.87 1.33 -9.17
CA PHE A 267 24.60 0.90 -7.80
C PHE A 267 23.34 0.03 -7.77
N GLY A 268 23.48 -1.23 -7.37
CA GLY A 268 22.39 -2.20 -7.30
C GLY A 268 22.11 -2.94 -8.62
N ASP A 269 21.11 -3.83 -8.59
CA ASP A 269 20.76 -4.75 -9.69
C ASP A 269 19.35 -4.51 -10.27
N ALA A 270 18.59 -3.56 -9.73
CA ALA A 270 17.26 -3.23 -10.23
C ALA A 270 17.34 -2.48 -11.57
N TRP A 271 16.55 -2.94 -12.54
CA TRP A 271 16.38 -2.23 -13.81
C TRP A 271 15.62 -0.92 -13.61
N SER A 272 16.03 0.11 -14.35
CA SER A 272 15.45 1.45 -14.33
C SER A 272 14.38 1.66 -15.41
N ASN A 273 14.26 0.75 -16.37
CA ASN A 273 13.22 0.82 -17.38
C ASN A 273 12.75 -0.56 -17.86
N PHE A 274 11.47 -0.62 -18.24
CA PHE A 274 10.78 -1.80 -18.77
C PHE A 274 9.78 -1.39 -19.87
N GLN A 275 9.71 -2.20 -20.91
CA GLN A 275 8.64 -2.21 -21.92
C GLN A 275 8.09 -3.62 -21.99
N VAL A 276 6.84 -3.82 -21.57
CA VAL A 276 6.22 -5.14 -21.42
C VAL A 276 4.87 -5.16 -22.14
N LEU A 277 4.63 -6.23 -22.90
CA LEU A 277 3.34 -6.57 -23.47
C LEU A 277 2.69 -7.65 -22.61
N TYR A 278 1.43 -7.42 -22.24
CA TYR A 278 0.60 -8.38 -21.50
C TYR A 278 -0.55 -8.86 -22.38
N ARG A 279 -0.88 -10.14 -22.26
CA ARG A 279 -2.11 -10.73 -22.79
C ARG A 279 -3.07 -10.97 -21.63
N TYR A 280 -4.26 -10.39 -21.71
CA TYR A 280 -5.36 -10.63 -20.78
C TYR A 280 -6.42 -11.56 -21.40
N PRO A 281 -7.34 -12.12 -20.59
CA PRO A 281 -8.46 -12.89 -21.12
C PRO A 281 -9.26 -12.10 -22.17
N GLY A 282 -9.83 -12.82 -23.14
CA GLY A 282 -10.52 -12.19 -24.27
C GLY A 282 -9.59 -11.66 -25.36
N ASN A 283 -8.31 -12.07 -25.38
CA ASN A 283 -7.30 -11.63 -26.33
C ASN A 283 -6.96 -10.14 -26.29
N ILE A 284 -7.23 -9.49 -25.16
CA ILE A 284 -6.91 -8.08 -24.94
C ILE A 284 -5.40 -7.93 -24.75
N ASN A 285 -4.77 -7.10 -25.56
CA ASN A 285 -3.33 -6.81 -25.49
C ASN A 285 -3.09 -5.48 -24.80
N VAL A 286 -2.10 -5.44 -23.92
CA VAL A 286 -1.80 -4.25 -23.11
C VAL A 286 -0.31 -3.96 -23.17
N SER A 287 0.06 -2.75 -23.53
CA SER A 287 1.45 -2.29 -23.42
C SER A 287 1.67 -1.57 -22.09
N MET A 288 2.81 -1.83 -21.46
CA MET A 288 3.25 -1.15 -20.24
C MET A 288 4.66 -0.61 -20.45
N HIS A 289 4.83 0.70 -20.30
CA HIS A 289 6.13 1.35 -20.34
C HIS A 289 6.42 2.01 -18.99
N SER A 290 7.43 1.52 -18.27
CA SER A 290 7.85 2.09 -17.00
C SER A 290 9.30 2.53 -17.07
N THR A 291 9.58 3.80 -16.78
CA THR A 291 10.94 4.36 -16.81
C THR A 291 11.18 5.28 -15.63
N GLN A 292 12.32 5.09 -14.98
CA GLN A 292 12.84 5.93 -13.92
C GLN A 292 14.17 6.51 -14.35
N ALA A 293 14.14 7.75 -14.82
CA ALA A 293 15.33 8.40 -15.36
C ALA A 293 15.20 9.93 -15.32
N GLY A 294 16.36 10.59 -15.25
CA GLY A 294 16.46 12.03 -15.39
C GLY A 294 15.96 12.83 -14.18
N PRO A 295 16.27 14.14 -14.16
CA PRO A 295 15.93 15.03 -13.04
C PRO A 295 14.60 15.76 -13.21
N GLN A 296 14.01 15.78 -14.41
CA GLN A 296 12.87 16.61 -14.79
C GLN A 296 12.03 15.86 -15.83
N PHE A 297 11.06 15.03 -15.39
CA PHE A 297 9.97 14.48 -16.19
C PHE A 297 9.15 13.51 -15.33
N GLY A 298 7.84 13.52 -15.47
CA GLY A 298 6.96 12.52 -14.91
C GLY A 298 5.63 12.53 -15.64
N ASP A 299 5.11 11.36 -15.95
CA ASP A 299 3.78 11.18 -16.54
C ASP A 299 3.28 9.79 -16.18
N VAL A 300 1.99 9.67 -15.86
CA VAL A 300 1.38 8.43 -15.41
C VAL A 300 0.00 8.35 -16.00
N CYS A 301 -0.23 7.34 -16.83
CA CYS A 301 -1.46 7.20 -17.59
C CYS A 301 -1.88 5.73 -17.70
N ALA A 302 -3.19 5.51 -17.58
CA ALA A 302 -3.86 4.31 -18.06
C ALA A 302 -4.86 4.70 -19.16
N ARG A 303 -4.67 4.16 -20.35
CA ARG A 303 -5.56 4.32 -21.50
C ARG A 303 -6.22 3.00 -21.84
N PHE A 304 -7.52 3.04 -22.04
CA PHE A 304 -8.40 1.93 -22.38
C PHE A 304 -9.03 2.20 -23.74
N ILE A 305 -8.83 1.30 -24.70
CA ILE A 305 -9.32 1.46 -26.07
C ILE A 305 -10.42 0.44 -26.29
N GLY A 306 -11.65 0.91 -26.53
CA GLY A 306 -12.81 0.08 -26.79
C GLY A 306 -13.43 0.29 -28.17
N THR A 307 -14.42 -0.52 -28.52
CA THR A 307 -15.10 -0.47 -29.83
C THR A 307 -15.93 0.80 -30.05
N GLU A 308 -16.33 1.49 -28.99
CA GLU A 308 -17.22 2.67 -29.06
C GLU A 308 -16.64 3.94 -28.43
N GLY A 309 -15.41 3.86 -27.91
CA GLY A 309 -14.74 4.99 -27.27
C GLY A 309 -13.39 4.65 -26.66
N ILE A 310 -12.79 5.66 -26.04
CA ILE A 310 -11.58 5.52 -25.24
C ILE A 310 -11.84 6.07 -23.83
N ALA A 311 -11.21 5.47 -22.83
CA ALA A 311 -11.08 6.05 -21.51
C ALA A 311 -9.61 6.33 -21.22
N GLU A 312 -9.30 7.48 -20.64
CA GLU A 312 -7.95 7.87 -20.30
C GLU A 312 -7.92 8.44 -18.89
N ALA A 313 -6.95 8.00 -18.10
CA ALA A 313 -6.81 8.42 -16.72
C ALA A 313 -5.37 8.73 -16.39
N HIS A 314 -5.15 9.95 -15.89
CA HIS A 314 -3.84 10.43 -15.45
C HIS A 314 -3.78 10.61 -13.93
N TYR A 315 -2.59 10.63 -13.35
CA TYR A 315 -2.42 10.94 -11.92
C TYR A 315 -2.67 12.42 -11.64
N THR A 316 -2.00 13.28 -12.40
CA THR A 316 -1.99 14.74 -12.28
C THR A 316 -2.72 15.44 -13.43
N GLY A 317 -3.34 14.66 -14.34
CA GLY A 317 -4.17 15.14 -15.44
C GLY A 317 -5.61 14.66 -15.36
N GLY A 318 -6.37 14.90 -16.43
CA GLY A 318 -7.79 14.56 -16.51
C GLY A 318 -8.06 13.05 -16.47
N VAL A 319 -9.24 12.69 -15.96
CA VAL A 319 -9.84 11.35 -16.13
C VAL A 319 -11.11 11.51 -16.94
N PHE A 320 -11.18 10.89 -18.12
CA PHE A 320 -12.25 11.16 -19.08
C PHE A 320 -12.52 9.98 -20.02
N ILE A 321 -13.68 10.04 -20.66
CA ILE A 321 -14.12 9.14 -21.73
C ILE A 321 -14.47 9.99 -22.96
N GLU A 322 -13.90 9.62 -24.10
CA GLU A 322 -14.29 10.13 -25.42
C GLU A 322 -14.93 9.00 -26.23
N GLY A 323 -15.84 9.33 -27.15
CA GLY A 323 -16.59 8.35 -27.93
C GLY A 323 -18.09 8.59 -27.84
N ARG A 324 -18.89 7.52 -27.93
CA ARG A 324 -20.36 7.62 -27.90
C ARG A 324 -20.89 8.16 -26.57
N ASN A 325 -20.31 7.72 -25.45
CA ASN A 325 -20.76 8.08 -24.10
C ASN A 325 -19.74 9.02 -23.42
N LYS A 326 -19.57 10.22 -23.98
CA LYS A 326 -18.60 11.20 -23.47
C LYS A 326 -18.81 11.51 -22.00
N TRP A 327 -17.71 11.58 -21.25
CA TRP A 327 -17.70 11.96 -19.85
C TRP A 327 -16.36 12.56 -19.48
N ASP A 328 -16.35 13.51 -18.54
CA ASP A 328 -15.15 14.09 -17.98
C ASP A 328 -15.34 14.23 -16.46
N SER A 329 -14.34 13.82 -15.69
CA SER A 329 -14.29 13.98 -14.24
C SER A 329 -14.22 15.43 -13.78
N GLY A 330 -13.89 16.37 -14.67
CA GLY A 330 -13.67 17.78 -14.34
C GLY A 330 -12.30 18.06 -13.73
N ILE A 331 -11.42 17.05 -13.59
CA ILE A 331 -10.02 17.29 -13.26
C ILE A 331 -9.36 18.02 -14.42
N GLN A 332 -8.65 19.09 -14.09
CA GLN A 332 -8.00 19.93 -15.09
C GLN A 332 -7.02 19.11 -15.93
N ARG A 333 -7.17 19.18 -17.26
CA ARG A 333 -6.34 18.44 -18.23
C ARG A 333 -4.93 19.03 -18.40
N CYS A 334 -4.59 20.11 -17.69
CA CYS A 334 -3.30 20.81 -17.79
C CYS A 334 -2.54 20.75 -16.48
N GLU A 335 -1.32 20.24 -16.52
CA GLU A 335 -0.35 20.38 -15.44
C GLU A 335 0.03 21.87 -15.27
N ASN A 336 0.13 22.34 -14.02
CA ASN A 336 0.77 23.60 -13.55
C ASN A 336 -0.08 24.70 -12.90
N VAL A 337 -1.34 24.49 -12.54
CA VAL A 337 -2.02 25.46 -11.64
C VAL A 337 -2.72 24.72 -10.51
N LEU A 338 -2.23 24.91 -9.28
CA LEU A 338 -2.99 24.56 -8.08
C LEU A 338 -4.25 25.47 -8.02
N PRO A 339 -5.48 24.93 -7.98
CA PRO A 339 -6.69 25.73 -7.81
C PRO A 339 -6.66 26.62 -6.57
N ASP A 340 -7.19 27.83 -6.72
CA ASP A 340 -7.27 28.80 -5.62
C ASP A 340 -8.26 28.35 -4.52
N GLU A 341 -8.27 29.06 -3.39
CA GLU A 341 -9.11 28.73 -2.22
C GLU A 341 -10.61 28.66 -2.57
N LYS A 342 -11.07 29.44 -3.55
CA LYS A 342 -12.47 29.52 -3.96
C LYS A 342 -12.85 28.33 -4.84
N GLN A 343 -11.94 27.88 -5.70
CA GLN A 343 -12.08 26.66 -6.51
C GLN A 343 -12.04 25.39 -5.66
N ARG A 344 -11.22 25.37 -4.60
CA ARG A 344 -11.19 24.29 -3.60
C ARG A 344 -12.51 24.14 -2.85
N GLN A 345 -13.15 25.25 -2.49
CA GLN A 345 -14.47 25.24 -1.83
C GLN A 345 -15.62 24.87 -2.77
N ALA A 346 -15.41 24.90 -4.09
CA ALA A 346 -16.38 24.54 -5.11
C ALA A 346 -16.28 23.06 -5.59
N GLY A 347 -15.39 22.26 -4.99
CA GLY A 347 -15.26 20.82 -5.31
C GLY A 347 -14.36 20.50 -6.50
N VAL A 348 -13.47 21.41 -6.92
CA VAL A 348 -12.46 21.14 -7.96
C VAL A 348 -11.31 20.32 -7.36
N PHE A 349 -11.11 19.09 -7.84
CA PHE A 349 -10.03 18.21 -7.39
C PHE A 349 -8.66 18.67 -7.91
N LEU A 350 -7.65 18.75 -7.02
CA LEU A 350 -6.26 19.12 -7.33
C LEU A 350 -5.58 18.11 -8.27
N SER A 351 -5.83 16.82 -8.04
CA SER A 351 -5.39 15.67 -8.82
C SER A 351 -6.11 14.42 -8.29
N SER A 352 -6.16 13.35 -9.09
CA SER A 352 -6.74 12.07 -8.63
C SER A 352 -6.00 11.53 -7.42
N LEU A 353 -4.70 11.80 -7.32
CA LEU A 353 -3.86 11.39 -6.20
C LEU A 353 -4.25 12.08 -4.89
N SER A 354 -4.52 13.39 -4.94
CA SER A 354 -4.93 14.15 -3.74
C SER A 354 -6.28 13.69 -3.20
N ASP A 355 -7.21 13.30 -4.06
CA ASP A 355 -8.52 12.75 -3.65
C ASP A 355 -8.35 11.34 -3.04
N ALA A 356 -7.59 10.48 -3.72
CA ALA A 356 -7.30 9.13 -3.28
C ALA A 356 -6.68 9.04 -1.87
N ASP A 357 -5.69 9.90 -1.57
CA ASP A 357 -4.93 9.80 -0.33
C ASP A 357 -5.80 9.99 0.91
N ALA A 358 -6.72 10.95 0.92
CA ALA A 358 -7.64 11.13 2.04
C ALA A 358 -8.67 9.98 2.10
N ASN A 359 -9.26 9.61 0.96
CA ASN A 359 -10.34 8.63 0.90
C ASN A 359 -9.91 7.23 1.35
N LYS A 360 -8.69 6.80 1.01
CA LYS A 360 -8.17 5.48 1.43
C LYS A 360 -7.92 5.42 2.94
N GLU A 361 -7.44 6.51 3.52
CA GLU A 361 -7.10 6.59 4.94
C GLU A 361 -8.37 6.61 5.79
N ILE A 362 -9.38 7.36 5.32
CA ILE A 362 -10.74 7.35 5.88
C ILE A 362 -11.32 5.94 5.80
N ALA A 363 -11.32 5.30 4.62
CA ALA A 363 -11.87 3.96 4.46
C ALA A 363 -11.22 2.94 5.40
N PHE A 364 -9.89 3.00 5.58
CA PHE A 364 -9.19 2.12 6.52
C PHE A 364 -9.63 2.35 7.97
N ILE A 365 -9.64 3.59 8.46
CA ILE A 365 -10.03 3.87 9.85
C ILE A 365 -11.51 3.59 10.10
N GLU A 366 -12.40 3.97 9.17
CA GLU A 366 -13.84 3.69 9.26
C GLU A 366 -14.12 2.18 9.29
N SER A 367 -13.35 1.38 8.55
CA SER A 367 -13.49 -0.09 8.61
C SER A 367 -13.21 -0.66 10.00
N ILE A 368 -12.27 -0.04 10.73
CA ILE A 368 -11.91 -0.43 12.10
C ILE A 368 -13.01 0.01 13.06
N GLU A 369 -13.42 1.28 12.99
CA GLU A 369 -14.42 1.87 13.88
C GLU A 369 -15.80 1.21 13.72
N SER A 370 -16.18 0.85 12.49
CA SER A 370 -17.47 0.22 12.20
C SER A 370 -17.49 -1.30 12.39
N GLY A 371 -16.33 -1.94 12.44
CA GLY A 371 -16.22 -3.41 12.42
C GLY A 371 -16.41 -4.03 11.02
N ASN A 372 -16.67 -3.23 9.98
CA ASN A 372 -16.76 -3.69 8.59
C ASN A 372 -15.37 -3.76 7.97
N TYR A 373 -14.59 -4.76 8.39
CA TYR A 373 -13.17 -4.86 8.04
C TYR A 373 -12.93 -5.03 6.53
N LEU A 374 -11.91 -4.32 6.03
CA LEU A 374 -11.42 -4.46 4.67
C LEU A 374 -10.52 -5.70 4.56
N ASN A 375 -10.46 -6.29 3.38
CA ASN A 375 -9.49 -7.33 3.07
C ASN A 375 -8.97 -7.20 1.64
N GLU A 376 -7.91 -6.43 1.49
CA GLU A 376 -7.29 -6.11 0.19
C GLU A 376 -6.07 -6.96 -0.12
N ALA A 377 -5.69 -7.90 0.77
CA ALA A 377 -4.45 -8.67 0.66
C ALA A 377 -4.35 -9.45 -0.67
N LYS A 378 -5.42 -10.16 -1.04
CA LYS A 378 -5.44 -10.96 -2.29
C LYS A 378 -5.39 -10.07 -3.53
N GLN A 379 -6.09 -8.95 -3.52
CA GLN A 379 -6.05 -7.97 -4.59
C GLN A 379 -4.65 -7.39 -4.74
N GLY A 380 -4.04 -6.91 -3.65
CA GLY A 380 -2.71 -6.33 -3.67
C GLY A 380 -1.63 -7.30 -4.10
N ALA A 381 -1.73 -8.57 -3.69
CA ALA A 381 -0.87 -9.65 -4.16
C ALA A 381 -1.05 -9.94 -5.65
N THR A 382 -2.28 -9.88 -6.18
CA THR A 382 -2.56 -10.10 -7.61
C THR A 382 -1.96 -8.97 -8.47
N SER A 383 -2.09 -7.72 -8.05
CA SER A 383 -1.46 -6.59 -8.74
C SER A 383 0.07 -6.67 -8.69
N THR A 384 0.62 -7.12 -7.56
CA THR A 384 2.07 -7.36 -7.42
C THR A 384 2.55 -8.50 -8.32
N LEU A 385 1.82 -9.61 -8.37
CA LEU A 385 2.12 -10.74 -9.27
C LEU A 385 2.06 -10.32 -10.74
N SER A 386 1.16 -9.42 -11.12
CA SER A 386 1.09 -8.89 -12.50
C SER A 386 2.40 -8.19 -12.89
N ALA A 387 2.94 -7.38 -11.99
CA ALA A 387 4.24 -6.74 -12.19
C ALA A 387 5.41 -7.75 -12.17
N ILE A 388 5.35 -8.78 -11.32
CA ILE A 388 6.36 -9.86 -11.27
C ILE A 388 6.41 -10.65 -12.58
N VAL A 389 5.24 -11.04 -13.14
CA VAL A 389 5.18 -11.77 -14.42
C VAL A 389 5.84 -10.94 -15.52
N GLY A 390 5.52 -9.65 -15.62
CA GLY A 390 6.14 -8.76 -16.59
C GLY A 390 7.64 -8.55 -16.40
N ARG A 391 8.08 -8.35 -15.15
CA ARG A 391 9.50 -8.22 -14.80
C ARG A 391 10.27 -9.48 -15.21
N ASN A 392 9.77 -10.65 -14.83
CA ASN A 392 10.44 -11.92 -15.07
C ASN A 392 10.51 -12.24 -16.56
N ALA A 393 9.44 -11.96 -17.31
CA ALA A 393 9.42 -12.12 -18.76
C ALA A 393 10.45 -11.19 -19.43
N ALA A 394 10.52 -9.94 -19.00
CA ALA A 394 11.49 -8.98 -19.54
C ALA A 394 12.95 -9.35 -19.22
N ILE A 395 13.22 -9.86 -18.01
CA ILE A 395 14.58 -10.25 -17.59
C ILE A 395 15.04 -11.56 -18.26
N SER A 396 14.13 -12.53 -18.40
CA SER A 396 14.44 -13.80 -19.08
C SER A 396 14.59 -13.65 -20.59
N GLY A 397 13.92 -12.65 -21.19
CA GLY A 397 13.79 -12.52 -22.64
C GLY A 397 12.78 -13.49 -23.25
N GLU A 398 12.00 -14.19 -22.41
CA GLU A 398 11.00 -15.18 -22.81
C GLU A 398 9.58 -14.65 -22.61
N SER A 399 8.60 -15.28 -23.27
CA SER A 399 7.20 -15.08 -22.91
C SER A 399 6.85 -16.02 -21.77
N LEU A 400 6.35 -15.48 -20.66
CA LEU A 400 6.01 -16.27 -19.46
C LEU A 400 4.51 -16.25 -19.20
N ASN A 401 3.95 -17.41 -18.85
CA ASN A 401 2.55 -17.52 -18.45
C ASN A 401 2.39 -17.24 -16.95
N TRP A 402 1.24 -16.66 -16.60
CA TRP A 402 0.87 -16.34 -15.22
C TRP A 402 0.92 -17.57 -14.31
N ASP A 403 0.30 -18.67 -14.74
CA ASP A 403 0.18 -19.90 -13.93
C ASP A 403 1.55 -20.54 -13.66
N GLU A 404 2.46 -20.49 -14.64
CA GLU A 404 3.83 -20.99 -14.51
C GLU A 404 4.64 -20.15 -13.53
N VAL A 405 4.59 -18.82 -13.68
CA VAL A 405 5.25 -17.89 -12.75
C VAL A 405 4.67 -18.05 -11.34
N TYR A 406 3.35 -18.14 -11.20
CA TYR A 406 2.72 -18.38 -9.92
C TYR A 406 3.16 -19.73 -9.34
N ALA A 407 3.21 -20.80 -10.11
CA ALA A 407 3.62 -22.13 -9.65
C ALA A 407 5.11 -22.21 -9.24
N SER A 408 5.98 -21.35 -9.79
CA SER A 408 7.44 -21.37 -9.55
C SER A 408 7.85 -21.24 -8.07
N ASN A 409 7.04 -20.58 -7.24
CA ASN A 409 7.39 -20.19 -5.87
C ASN A 409 8.72 -19.42 -5.78
N GLU A 410 9.08 -18.65 -6.82
CA GLU A 410 10.28 -17.79 -6.79
C GLU A 410 10.37 -17.00 -5.48
N LYS A 411 11.54 -17.10 -4.85
CA LYS A 411 11.92 -16.31 -3.69
C LYS A 411 13.23 -15.58 -4.00
N LEU A 412 13.26 -14.28 -3.74
CA LEU A 412 14.46 -13.47 -3.90
C LEU A 412 15.19 -13.40 -2.56
N GLU A 413 16.42 -13.90 -2.52
CA GLU A 413 17.24 -13.81 -1.32
C GLU A 413 17.89 -12.42 -1.21
N THR A 414 17.76 -11.80 -0.05
CA THR A 414 18.31 -10.46 0.19
C THR A 414 19.79 -10.51 0.55
N GLY A 415 20.25 -11.60 1.18
CA GLY A 415 21.61 -11.75 1.69
C GLY A 415 22.00 -10.75 2.77
N LEU A 416 21.05 -10.06 3.39
CA LEU A 416 21.31 -9.07 4.45
C LEU A 416 21.55 -9.76 5.80
N ASP A 417 22.58 -9.34 6.54
CA ASP A 417 22.73 -9.68 7.96
C ASP A 417 22.02 -8.64 8.83
N LEU A 418 20.73 -8.85 9.11
CA LEU A 418 19.99 -7.90 9.96
C LEU A 418 20.46 -7.89 11.43
N SER A 419 21.23 -8.89 11.86
CA SER A 419 21.66 -9.01 13.26
C SER A 419 22.69 -7.96 13.67
N GLN A 420 23.31 -7.30 12.69
CA GLN A 420 24.21 -6.16 12.92
C GLN A 420 23.46 -4.91 13.42
N PHE A 421 22.15 -4.80 13.20
CA PHE A 421 21.32 -3.68 13.63
C PHE A 421 20.71 -3.91 15.02
N LYS A 422 21.52 -4.38 15.97
CA LYS A 422 21.16 -4.48 17.39
C LYS A 422 21.23 -3.08 18.04
N LYS A 423 20.35 -2.84 19.00
CA LYS A 423 20.02 -1.54 19.62
C LYS A 423 21.19 -0.63 19.91
#